data_AF-A0AB38EIF8-F1
#
_entry.id   AF-A0AB38EIF8-F1
#
_cell.length_a   1.000
_cell.length_b   1.000
_cell.length_c   1.000
_cell.angle_alpha   90.00
_cell.angle_beta   90.00
_cell.angle_gamma   90.00
#
_symmetry.space_group_name_H-M   'P 1'
#
loop_
_entity.id
_entity.type
_entity.pdbx_description
1 polymer ?
#
loop_
_entity_poly.entity_id
_entity_poly.type
_entity_poly.pdbx_seq_one_letter_code
_entity_poly.pdbx_strand_id
1 'polypeptide(L)'
;MPNHVTNKVEAPKEVLASLMNAEGRIDFNNIIPFLGKFEWDGIDGLAETCAETITGTHLNDHPLIASLQRDSRSKASIAGCSDEQFEQFIQMLRNKRATGHFHTLDFARDKWGTKWNAYSQSVDLEQNVFQFDTAWSSPEPVFKALSALHPEAEITVRFADEDIGSNCGTLVFKAGEITQSDVAPNWNDMTKAQQAKWKAFALDLTGRTEDEDDQ
;
A
#
# COMPACT_ATOMS: atom_id res chain seq x y z
N MET A 1 -4.31 15.11 0.02
CA MET A 1 -3.30 14.21 0.61
C MET A 1 -3.85 12.79 0.56
N PRO A 2 -3.03 11.73 0.50
CA PRO A 2 -3.55 10.37 0.65
C PRO A 2 -4.08 10.16 2.07
N ASN A 3 -5.02 9.23 2.23
CA ASN A 3 -5.43 8.74 3.53
C ASN A 3 -4.27 8.02 4.21
N HIS A 4 -4.09 8.21 5.50
CA HIS A 4 -3.02 7.59 6.29
C HIS A 4 -3.57 6.45 7.17
N VAL A 5 -2.93 5.29 7.09
CA VAL A 5 -3.25 4.12 7.92
C VAL A 5 -2.09 3.83 8.85
N THR A 6 -2.32 3.96 10.16
CA THR A 6 -1.36 3.59 11.19
C THR A 6 -1.39 2.08 11.38
N ASN A 7 -0.21 1.47 11.41
CA ASN A 7 -0.01 0.04 11.61
C ASN A 7 0.86 -0.17 12.85
N LYS A 8 0.47 -1.11 13.70
CA LYS A 8 1.25 -1.61 14.82
C LYS A 8 1.42 -3.12 14.68
N VAL A 9 2.67 -3.56 14.68
CA VAL A 9 3.04 -4.95 14.39
C VAL A 9 3.77 -5.54 15.57
N GLU A 10 3.32 -6.72 16.00
CA GLU A 10 3.89 -7.49 17.10
C GLU A 10 4.32 -8.86 16.56
N ALA A 11 5.62 -9.16 16.65
CA ALA A 11 6.21 -10.42 16.21
C ALA A 11 7.61 -10.61 16.84
N PRO A 12 8.17 -11.82 16.90
CA PRO A 12 9.53 -12.03 17.39
C PRO A 12 10.57 -11.15 16.68
N LYS A 13 11.60 -10.72 17.42
CA LYS A 13 12.65 -9.81 16.95
C LYS A 13 13.27 -10.24 15.62
N GLU A 14 13.54 -11.52 15.43
CA GLU A 14 14.12 -12.08 14.20
C GLU A 14 13.20 -11.93 12.97
N VAL A 15 11.88 -12.00 13.20
CA VAL A 15 10.86 -11.78 12.16
C VAL A 15 10.86 -10.30 11.79
N LEU A 16 10.73 -9.44 12.80
CA LEU A 16 10.71 -7.99 12.63
C LEU A 16 11.97 -7.45 11.95
N ALA A 17 13.15 -7.97 12.31
CA ALA A 17 14.42 -7.59 11.70
C ALA A 17 14.49 -7.91 10.20
N SER A 18 13.74 -8.90 9.70
CA SER A 18 13.70 -9.24 8.27
C SER A 18 13.03 -8.15 7.42
N LEU A 19 12.19 -7.31 8.03
CA LEU A 19 11.52 -6.20 7.38
C LEU A 19 12.36 -4.91 7.39
N MET A 20 13.53 -4.91 8.04
CA MET A 20 14.37 -3.72 8.23
C MET A 20 15.53 -3.65 7.26
N ASN A 21 15.81 -2.46 6.72
CA ASN A 21 16.98 -2.19 5.89
C ASN A 21 18.24 -1.93 6.73
N ALA A 22 19.37 -1.69 6.05
CA ALA A 22 20.67 -1.48 6.69
C ALA A 22 20.71 -0.22 7.58
N GLU A 23 19.84 0.75 7.31
CA GLU A 23 19.68 1.97 8.11
C GLU A 23 18.76 1.77 9.33
N GLY A 24 18.26 0.55 9.54
CA GLY A 24 17.36 0.23 10.65
C GLY A 24 15.94 0.76 10.45
N ARG A 25 15.51 0.98 9.20
CA ARG A 25 14.17 1.44 8.84
C ARG A 25 13.37 0.29 8.24
N ILE A 26 12.06 0.31 8.45
CA ILE A 26 11.10 -0.60 7.83
C ILE A 26 11.12 -0.34 6.32
N ASP A 27 11.33 -1.41 5.54
CA ASP A 27 11.41 -1.34 4.09
C ASP A 27 10.80 -2.58 3.45
N PHE A 28 9.65 -2.41 2.80
CA PHE A 28 8.94 -3.50 2.15
C PHE A 28 9.74 -4.15 1.01
N ASN A 29 10.75 -3.47 0.46
CA ASN A 29 11.61 -4.06 -0.57
C ASN A 29 12.43 -5.25 -0.06
N ASN A 30 12.67 -5.36 1.25
CA ASN A 30 13.37 -6.52 1.81
C ASN A 30 12.56 -7.81 1.72
N ILE A 31 11.23 -7.69 1.61
CA ILE A 31 10.31 -8.82 1.52
C ILE A 31 9.81 -8.98 0.08
N ILE A 32 9.41 -7.88 -0.56
CA ILE A 32 8.86 -7.87 -1.92
C ILE A 32 9.49 -6.70 -2.71
N PRO A 33 10.68 -6.88 -3.33
CA PRO A 33 11.39 -5.80 -4.02
C PRO A 33 10.79 -5.48 -5.39
N PHE A 34 10.76 -4.19 -5.74
CA PHE A 34 10.59 -3.80 -7.14
C PHE A 34 11.90 -3.99 -7.90
N LEU A 35 11.91 -4.90 -8.88
CA LEU A 35 13.10 -5.21 -9.68
C LEU A 35 13.25 -4.32 -10.93
N GLY A 36 12.34 -3.37 -11.14
CA GLY A 36 12.42 -2.39 -12.22
C GLY A 36 13.27 -1.18 -11.84
N LYS A 37 13.35 -0.21 -12.75
CA LYS A 37 14.01 1.07 -12.50
C LYS A 37 13.07 2.21 -12.82
N PHE A 38 13.00 3.19 -11.94
CA PHE A 38 12.24 4.41 -12.16
C PHE A 38 12.89 5.53 -11.35
N GLU A 39 13.63 6.41 -12.02
CA GLU A 39 14.53 7.38 -11.38
C GLU A 39 13.86 8.74 -11.15
N TRP A 40 12.62 8.91 -11.62
CA TRP A 40 11.85 10.15 -11.48
C TRP A 40 11.01 10.15 -10.20
N ASP A 41 10.90 11.32 -9.58
CA ASP A 41 10.07 11.55 -8.38
C ASP A 41 8.57 11.56 -8.71
N GLY A 42 8.21 11.72 -9.98
CA GLY A 42 6.84 11.82 -10.47
C GLY A 42 6.60 10.93 -11.68
N ILE A 43 5.33 10.57 -11.89
CA ILE A 43 4.85 9.82 -13.04
C ILE A 43 4.15 10.79 -13.97
N ASP A 44 4.64 10.92 -15.20
CA ASP A 44 4.00 11.72 -16.23
C ASP A 44 2.80 10.98 -16.83
N GLY A 45 1.63 11.62 -16.78
CA GLY A 45 0.39 11.01 -17.24
C GLY A 45 0.30 10.78 -18.75
N LEU A 46 0.98 11.59 -19.57
CA LEU A 46 1.02 11.37 -21.02
C LEU A 46 1.92 10.17 -21.35
N ALA A 47 3.08 10.07 -20.70
CA ALA A 47 3.97 8.92 -20.82
C ALA A 47 3.27 7.61 -20.42
N GLU A 48 2.58 7.61 -19.28
CA GLU A 48 1.81 6.46 -18.79
C GLU A 48 0.68 6.10 -19.76
N THR A 49 -0.12 7.07 -20.21
CA THR A 49 -1.20 6.84 -21.19
C THR A 49 -0.67 6.24 -22.50
N CYS A 50 0.49 6.71 -22.99
CA CYS A 50 1.14 6.14 -24.16
C CYS A 50 1.58 4.69 -23.91
N ALA A 51 2.19 4.41 -22.75
CA ALA A 51 2.66 3.08 -22.37
C ALA A 51 1.50 2.08 -22.25
N GLU A 52 0.39 2.47 -21.63
CA GLU A 52 -0.83 1.67 -21.55
C GLU A 52 -1.42 1.37 -22.93
N THR A 53 -1.42 2.36 -23.83
CA THR A 53 -1.99 2.22 -25.17
C THR A 53 -1.22 1.19 -25.99
N ILE A 54 0.11 1.28 -26.04
CA ILE A 54 0.93 0.40 -26.86
C ILE A 54 1.03 -1.03 -26.29
N THR A 55 0.87 -1.18 -24.98
CA THR A 55 0.88 -2.50 -24.31
C THR A 55 -0.50 -3.16 -24.28
N GLY A 56 -1.55 -2.47 -24.74
CA GLY A 56 -2.90 -3.00 -24.76
C GLY A 56 -3.49 -3.21 -23.35
N THR A 57 -3.13 -2.36 -22.38
CA THR A 57 -3.66 -2.43 -21.02
C THR A 57 -5.18 -2.42 -21.03
N HIS A 58 -5.79 -3.29 -20.22
CA HIS A 58 -7.25 -3.34 -20.09
C HIS A 58 -7.82 -1.97 -19.65
N LEU A 59 -9.00 -1.62 -20.15
CA LEU A 59 -9.72 -0.44 -19.67
C LEU A 59 -10.35 -0.75 -18.30
N ASN A 60 -10.69 0.25 -17.52
CA ASN A 60 -11.41 0.03 -16.28
C ASN A 60 -12.77 -0.64 -16.55
N ASP A 61 -13.23 -1.51 -15.65
CA ASP A 61 -14.53 -2.18 -15.80
C ASP A 61 -15.72 -1.21 -15.70
N HIS A 62 -15.54 -0.07 -15.02
CA HIS A 62 -16.59 0.93 -14.89
C HIS A 62 -16.78 1.71 -16.21
N PRO A 63 -17.99 1.73 -16.82
CA PRO A 63 -18.21 2.27 -18.16
C PRO A 63 -17.77 3.71 -18.36
N LEU A 64 -17.99 4.58 -17.36
CA LEU A 64 -17.58 5.99 -17.45
C LEU A 64 -16.06 6.14 -17.41
N ILE A 65 -15.37 5.36 -16.57
CA ILE A 65 -13.90 5.42 -16.47
C ILE A 65 -13.28 4.85 -17.74
N ALA A 66 -13.83 3.74 -18.25
CA ALA A 66 -13.43 3.15 -19.52
C ALA A 66 -13.56 4.14 -20.68
N SER A 67 -14.64 4.93 -20.71
CA SER A 67 -14.85 5.96 -21.73
C SER A 67 -13.81 7.06 -21.67
N LEU A 68 -13.49 7.56 -20.47
CA LEU A 68 -12.46 8.58 -20.26
C LEU A 68 -11.08 8.07 -20.66
N GLN A 69 -10.72 6.85 -20.24
CA GLN A 69 -9.46 6.23 -20.63
C GLN A 69 -9.35 6.05 -22.14
N ARG A 70 -10.43 5.60 -22.81
CA ARG A 70 -10.44 5.46 -24.27
C ARG A 70 -10.21 6.80 -24.97
N ASP A 71 -10.87 7.86 -24.50
CA ASP A 71 -10.71 9.21 -25.04
C ASP A 71 -9.26 9.71 -24.84
N SER A 72 -8.71 9.60 -23.63
CA SER A 72 -7.32 9.95 -23.32
C SER A 72 -6.32 9.20 -24.21
N ARG A 73 -6.47 7.87 -24.34
CA ARG A 73 -5.60 7.03 -25.17
C ARG A 73 -5.71 7.36 -26.65
N SER A 74 -6.89 7.76 -27.15
CA SER A 74 -7.08 8.16 -28.55
C SER A 74 -6.36 9.46 -28.93
N LYS A 75 -6.08 10.31 -27.93
CA LYS A 75 -5.43 11.62 -28.10
C LYS A 75 -3.95 11.59 -27.73
N ALA A 76 -3.50 10.56 -27.01
CA ALA A 76 -2.12 10.43 -26.58
C ALA A 76 -1.18 10.22 -27.79
N SER A 77 -0.12 11.03 -27.84
CA SER A 77 0.91 10.93 -28.88
C SER A 77 2.28 11.21 -28.30
N ILE A 78 3.17 10.22 -28.41
CA ILE A 78 4.55 10.32 -27.93
C ILE A 78 5.40 11.28 -28.77
N ALA A 79 4.97 11.59 -30.01
CA ALA A 79 5.74 12.39 -30.95
C ALA A 79 5.87 13.88 -30.52
N GLY A 80 4.98 14.35 -29.64
CA GLY A 80 4.99 15.72 -29.12
C GLY A 80 5.52 15.85 -27.69
N CYS A 81 6.07 14.77 -27.12
CA CYS A 81 6.52 14.74 -25.74
C CYS A 81 7.84 15.49 -25.53
N SER A 82 8.07 15.97 -24.31
CA SER A 82 9.40 16.38 -23.87
C SER A 82 10.34 15.18 -23.76
N ASP A 83 11.65 15.43 -23.70
CA ASP A 83 12.65 14.38 -23.52
C ASP A 83 12.39 13.55 -22.24
N GLU A 84 11.98 14.20 -21.15
CA GLU A 84 11.66 13.50 -19.90
C GLU A 84 10.46 12.58 -20.04
N GLN A 85 9.38 13.06 -20.68
CA GLN A 85 8.19 12.26 -20.95
C GLN A 85 8.50 11.06 -21.85
N PHE A 86 9.36 11.27 -22.85
CA PHE A 86 9.82 10.20 -23.72
C PHE A 86 10.62 9.14 -22.94
N GLU A 87 11.57 9.55 -22.11
CA GLU A 87 12.37 8.61 -21.31
C GLU A 87 11.54 7.87 -20.26
N GLN A 88 10.59 8.54 -19.61
CA GLN A 88 9.63 7.86 -18.72
C GLN A 88 8.83 6.80 -19.48
N PHE A 89 8.29 7.13 -20.65
CA PHE A 89 7.56 6.17 -21.50
C PHE A 89 8.42 4.96 -21.85
N ILE A 90 9.65 5.17 -22.33
CA ILE A 90 10.56 4.08 -22.68
C ILE A 90 10.89 3.23 -21.45
N GLN A 91 11.15 3.85 -20.30
CA GLN A 91 11.45 3.12 -19.08
C GLN A 91 10.24 2.32 -18.57
N MET A 92 9.02 2.84 -18.69
CA MET A 92 7.79 2.11 -18.39
C MET A 92 7.64 0.87 -19.26
N LEU A 93 7.96 0.94 -20.56
CA LEU A 93 7.94 -0.24 -21.43
C LEU A 93 9.00 -1.28 -21.03
N ARG A 94 10.21 -0.83 -20.67
CA ARG A 94 11.26 -1.72 -20.16
C ARG A 94 10.81 -2.44 -18.89
N ASN A 95 10.25 -1.69 -17.93
CA ASN A 95 9.72 -2.25 -16.69
C ASN A 95 8.55 -3.20 -16.95
N LYS A 96 7.56 -2.80 -17.76
CA LYS A 96 6.39 -3.63 -18.05
C LYS A 96 6.79 -5.00 -18.59
N ARG A 97 7.77 -5.01 -19.50
CA ARG A 97 8.33 -6.25 -20.06
C ARG A 97 9.10 -7.10 -19.04
N ALA A 98 9.84 -6.46 -18.12
CA ALA A 98 10.70 -7.15 -17.17
C ALA A 98 9.98 -7.64 -15.90
N THR A 99 9.00 -6.86 -15.41
CA THR A 99 8.40 -7.06 -14.08
C THR A 99 6.88 -7.14 -14.12
N GLY A 100 6.24 -6.85 -15.26
CA GLY A 100 4.78 -6.75 -15.37
C GLY A 100 4.18 -5.42 -14.92
N HIS A 101 4.99 -4.46 -14.45
CA HIS A 101 4.54 -3.17 -13.93
C HIS A 101 5.23 -2.00 -14.63
N PHE A 102 4.56 -0.87 -14.80
CA PHE A 102 5.14 0.29 -15.49
C PHE A 102 6.18 1.03 -14.64
N HIS A 103 5.91 1.18 -13.35
CA HIS A 103 6.76 1.93 -12.41
C HIS A 103 6.48 1.49 -10.97
N THR A 104 7.17 2.12 -10.03
CA THR A 104 7.11 1.82 -8.59
C THR A 104 5.69 1.91 -8.02
N LEU A 105 4.92 2.93 -8.38
CA LEU A 105 3.54 3.09 -7.87
C LEU A 105 2.59 1.97 -8.32
N ASP A 106 2.64 1.57 -9.59
CA ASP A 106 1.84 0.46 -10.15
C ASP A 106 2.20 -0.84 -9.42
N PHE A 107 3.50 -1.11 -9.27
CA PHE A 107 4.01 -2.24 -8.49
C PHE A 107 3.58 -2.23 -7.02
N ALA A 108 3.73 -1.11 -6.31
CA ALA A 108 3.43 -1.03 -4.88
C ALA A 108 1.96 -1.33 -4.61
N ARG A 109 1.05 -0.82 -5.45
CA ARG A 109 -0.39 -1.09 -5.32
C ARG A 109 -0.72 -2.56 -5.52
N ASP A 110 -0.10 -3.21 -6.51
CA ASP A 110 -0.33 -4.64 -6.78
C ASP A 110 0.34 -5.55 -5.74
N LYS A 111 1.59 -5.26 -5.36
CA LYS A 111 2.44 -6.18 -4.60
C LYS A 111 2.52 -5.90 -3.11
N TRP A 112 2.38 -4.65 -2.69
CA TRP A 112 2.35 -4.29 -1.27
C TRP A 112 0.93 -4.00 -0.78
N GLY A 113 -0.01 -3.73 -1.69
CA GLY A 113 -1.38 -3.36 -1.36
C GLY A 113 -1.55 -1.89 -0.95
N THR A 114 -0.46 -1.13 -0.86
CA THR A 114 -0.40 0.29 -0.45
C THR A 114 0.26 1.14 -1.54
N LYS A 115 0.02 2.46 -1.52
CA LYS A 115 0.65 3.40 -2.47
C LYS A 115 2.17 3.48 -2.33
N TRP A 116 2.63 3.52 -1.08
CA TRP A 116 4.00 3.86 -0.70
C TRP A 116 4.52 2.88 0.35
N ASN A 117 5.84 2.89 0.53
CA ASN A 117 6.51 2.17 1.60
C ASN A 117 6.13 2.73 2.99
N ALA A 118 6.60 2.11 4.07
CA ALA A 118 6.39 2.60 5.43
C ALA A 118 6.98 4.01 5.65
N TYR A 119 6.27 4.87 6.36
CA TYR A 119 6.74 6.18 6.82
C TYR A 119 6.25 6.45 8.25
N SER A 120 6.65 7.57 8.85
CA SER A 120 6.32 7.93 10.26
C SER A 120 6.58 6.77 11.25
N GLN A 121 7.70 6.09 11.07
CA GLN A 121 7.98 4.81 11.71
C GLN A 121 8.69 4.96 13.06
N SER A 122 8.29 4.11 14.01
CA SER A 122 8.90 3.87 15.31
C SER A 122 9.18 2.38 15.45
N VAL A 123 10.43 2.03 15.76
CA VAL A 123 10.90 0.64 15.84
C VAL A 123 11.41 0.36 17.24
N ASP A 124 10.77 -0.58 17.93
CA ASP A 124 11.20 -1.09 19.25
C ASP A 124 11.38 -2.61 19.19
N LEU A 125 12.62 -3.02 18.85
CA LEU A 125 12.99 -4.43 18.79
C LEU A 125 13.15 -5.07 20.18
N GLU A 126 13.25 -4.30 21.25
CA GLU A 126 13.34 -4.84 22.61
C GLU A 126 11.96 -5.25 23.12
N GLN A 127 10.93 -4.49 22.75
CA GLN A 127 9.54 -4.80 23.04
C GLN A 127 8.85 -5.63 21.94
N ASN A 128 9.56 -6.02 20.88
CA ASN A 128 9.00 -6.77 19.74
C ASN A 128 7.83 -6.04 19.05
N VAL A 129 7.92 -4.71 18.93
CA VAL A 129 6.85 -3.85 18.41
C VAL A 129 7.39 -2.89 17.35
N PHE A 130 6.73 -2.85 16.19
CA PHE A 130 6.87 -1.78 15.20
C PHE A 130 5.60 -0.94 15.14
N GLN A 131 5.74 0.35 14.87
CA GLN A 131 4.66 1.23 14.47
C GLN A 131 5.07 2.03 13.24
N PHE A 132 4.19 2.17 12.25
CA PHE A 132 4.44 2.98 11.06
C PHE A 132 3.13 3.29 10.33
N ASP A 133 3.18 4.29 9.46
CA ASP A 133 2.06 4.66 8.61
C ASP A 133 2.27 4.17 7.18
N THR A 134 1.16 3.87 6.50
CA THR A 134 1.07 3.60 5.07
C THR A 134 -0.06 4.41 4.43
N ALA A 135 -0.01 4.55 3.11
CA ALA A 135 -1.03 5.26 2.37
C ALA A 135 -2.17 4.31 1.96
N TRP A 136 -3.41 4.72 2.23
CA TRP A 136 -4.68 4.06 1.87
C TRP A 136 -5.02 2.73 2.57
N SER A 137 -4.04 1.92 2.95
CA SER A 137 -4.31 0.56 3.46
C SER A 137 -3.14 0.01 4.26
N SER A 138 -3.44 -0.98 5.12
CA SER A 138 -2.42 -1.83 5.72
C SER A 138 -1.76 -2.73 4.65
N PRO A 139 -0.42 -2.92 4.66
CA PRO A 139 0.28 -3.68 3.63
C PRO A 139 0.15 -5.21 3.83
N GLU A 140 -1.08 -5.74 3.80
CA GLU A 140 -1.39 -7.15 4.03
C GLU A 140 -0.52 -8.13 3.21
N PRO A 141 -0.29 -7.93 1.90
CA PRO A 141 0.59 -8.81 1.11
C PRO A 141 2.02 -8.91 1.67
N VAL A 142 2.55 -7.82 2.23
CA VAL A 142 3.90 -7.80 2.83
C VAL A 142 3.92 -8.65 4.09
N PHE A 143 2.88 -8.57 4.93
CA PHE A 143 2.79 -9.40 6.14
C PHE A 143 2.56 -10.88 5.84
N LYS A 144 1.78 -11.21 4.80
CA LYS A 144 1.68 -12.59 4.31
C LYS A 144 3.03 -13.13 3.88
N ALA A 145 3.77 -12.38 3.05
CA ALA A 145 5.10 -12.80 2.61
C ALA A 145 6.10 -12.92 3.79
N LEU A 146 6.07 -11.98 4.74
CA LEU A 146 6.88 -12.04 5.95
C LEU A 146 6.55 -13.28 6.81
N SER A 147 5.26 -13.59 6.98
CA SER A 147 4.80 -14.77 7.70
C SER A 147 5.21 -16.08 7.02
N ALA A 148 5.22 -16.11 5.67
CA ALA A 148 5.68 -17.28 4.92
C ALA A 148 7.19 -17.52 5.07
N LEU A 149 7.99 -16.46 5.23
CA LEU A 149 9.43 -16.57 5.51
C LEU A 149 9.73 -17.09 6.92
N HIS A 150 8.79 -16.89 7.86
CA HIS A 150 8.91 -17.29 9.27
C HIS A 150 7.71 -18.15 9.71
N PRO A 151 7.56 -19.37 9.18
CA PRO A 151 6.31 -20.14 9.30
C PRO A 151 5.95 -20.58 10.73
N GLU A 152 6.95 -20.66 11.61
CA GLU A 152 6.76 -21.02 13.02
C GLU A 152 6.26 -19.85 13.87
N ALA A 153 6.51 -18.61 13.42
CA ALA A 153 6.16 -17.40 14.15
C ALA A 153 4.74 -16.94 13.81
N GLU A 154 4.11 -16.30 14.79
CA GLU A 154 2.86 -15.57 14.61
C GLU A 154 3.16 -14.08 14.51
N ILE A 155 2.48 -13.39 13.58
CA ILE A 155 2.60 -11.95 13.39
C ILE A 155 1.22 -11.35 13.63
N THR A 156 1.10 -10.47 14.62
CA THR A 156 -0.13 -9.74 14.90
C THR A 156 0.00 -8.32 14.37
N VAL A 157 -0.97 -7.90 13.55
CA VAL A 157 -1.02 -6.55 12.97
C VAL A 157 -2.32 -5.90 13.39
N ARG A 158 -2.21 -4.75 14.05
CA ARG A 158 -3.31 -3.84 14.29
C ARG A 158 -3.16 -2.66 13.36
N PHE A 159 -4.24 -2.24 12.70
CA PHE A 159 -4.20 -1.09 11.81
C PHE A 159 -5.45 -0.23 11.98
N ALA A 160 -5.30 1.08 11.78
CA ALA A 160 -6.41 2.01 11.79
C ALA A 160 -6.17 3.16 10.81
N ASP A 161 -7.19 3.43 10.02
CA ASP A 161 -7.25 4.58 9.15
C ASP A 161 -7.56 5.85 9.95
N GLU A 162 -7.14 7.00 9.43
CA GLU A 162 -7.46 8.30 9.95
C GLU A 162 -8.93 8.70 9.78
N ASP A 163 -9.65 8.06 8.86
CA ASP A 163 -11.11 8.07 8.82
C ASP A 163 -11.67 7.18 9.96
N ILE A 164 -11.71 7.75 11.18
CA ILE A 164 -11.89 7.01 12.43
C ILE A 164 -13.10 6.07 12.43
N GLY A 165 -12.80 4.80 12.72
CA GLY A 165 -13.78 3.71 12.83
C GLY A 165 -14.10 2.98 11.51
N SER A 166 -13.48 3.37 10.40
CA SER A 166 -13.46 2.61 9.14
C SER A 166 -12.05 2.10 8.83
N ASN A 167 -11.92 1.10 7.94
CA ASN A 167 -10.63 0.57 7.48
C ASN A 167 -9.63 0.32 8.64
N CYS A 168 -10.12 -0.30 9.71
CA CYS A 168 -9.35 -0.57 10.92
C CYS A 168 -9.65 -1.98 11.43
N GLY A 169 -8.70 -2.58 12.16
CA GLY A 169 -8.87 -3.92 12.68
C GLY A 169 -7.58 -4.57 13.16
N THR A 170 -7.71 -5.85 13.46
CA THR A 170 -6.61 -6.74 13.84
C THR A 170 -6.59 -7.96 12.92
N LEU A 171 -5.41 -8.28 12.41
CA LEU A 171 -5.12 -9.46 11.62
C LEU A 171 -4.00 -10.26 12.29
N VAL A 172 -4.11 -11.58 12.24
CA VAL A 172 -3.07 -12.50 12.73
C VAL A 172 -2.62 -13.38 11.57
N PHE A 173 -1.32 -13.43 11.32
CA PHE A 173 -0.70 -14.18 10.23
C PHE A 173 0.17 -15.31 10.77
N LYS A 174 0.09 -16.49 10.12
CA LYS A 174 0.96 -17.64 10.37
C LYS A 174 1.20 -18.44 9.11
N ALA A 175 2.46 -18.81 8.85
CA ALA A 175 2.88 -19.59 7.68
C ALA A 175 2.34 -19.07 6.34
N GLY A 176 2.24 -17.74 6.20
CA GLY A 176 1.77 -17.08 4.97
C GLY A 176 0.27 -16.87 4.85
N GLU A 177 -0.52 -17.33 5.83
CA GLU A 177 -1.97 -17.26 5.82
C GLU A 177 -2.50 -16.38 6.97
N ILE A 178 -3.71 -15.85 6.79
CA ILE A 178 -4.43 -15.15 7.87
C ILE A 178 -5.17 -16.19 8.70
N THR A 179 -4.82 -16.31 9.99
CA THR A 179 -5.45 -17.26 10.91
C THR A 179 -6.58 -16.62 11.72
N GLN A 180 -6.56 -15.31 11.93
CA GLN A 180 -7.62 -14.55 12.60
C GLN A 180 -7.80 -13.18 11.96
N SER A 181 -9.05 -12.71 11.91
CA SER A 181 -9.43 -11.42 11.35
C SER A 181 -10.61 -10.83 12.13
N ASP A 182 -10.37 -9.73 12.85
CA ASP A 182 -11.40 -8.86 13.43
C ASP A 182 -11.21 -7.47 12.82
N VAL A 183 -11.94 -7.19 11.75
CA VAL A 183 -11.84 -5.95 10.96
C VAL A 183 -13.19 -5.27 10.89
N ALA A 184 -13.19 -3.94 10.93
CA ALA A 184 -14.37 -3.13 10.77
C ALA A 184 -15.12 -3.47 9.46
N PRO A 185 -16.42 -3.83 9.51
CA PRO A 185 -17.23 -3.97 8.30
C PRO A 185 -17.45 -2.59 7.64
N ASN A 186 -18.22 -2.55 6.55
CA ASN A 186 -18.60 -1.26 5.97
C ASN A 186 -19.34 -0.39 7.00
N TRP A 187 -18.94 0.87 7.13
CA TRP A 187 -19.51 1.82 8.10
C TRP A 187 -21.04 1.90 8.05
N ASN A 188 -21.61 1.87 6.85
CA ASN A 188 -23.05 1.98 6.64
C ASN A 188 -23.83 0.73 7.08
N ASP A 189 -23.14 -0.40 7.23
CA ASP A 189 -23.71 -1.67 7.70
C ASP A 189 -23.57 -1.84 9.22
N MET A 190 -22.88 -0.91 9.91
CA MET A 190 -22.64 -0.99 11.35
C MET A 190 -23.82 -0.47 12.19
N THR A 191 -24.13 -1.19 13.26
CA THR A 191 -24.92 -0.64 14.37
C THR A 191 -24.15 0.47 15.10
N LYS A 192 -24.86 1.32 15.84
CA LYS A 192 -24.23 2.37 16.66
C LYS A 192 -23.23 1.84 17.68
N ALA A 193 -23.47 0.65 18.24
CA ALA A 193 -22.54 0.00 19.15
C ALA A 193 -21.25 -0.45 18.44
N GLN A 194 -21.35 -0.96 17.20
CA GLN A 194 -20.18 -1.31 16.39
C GLN A 194 -19.39 -0.08 15.96
N GLN A 195 -20.06 1.00 15.57
CA GLN A 195 -19.42 2.28 15.28
C GLN A 195 -18.62 2.76 16.50
N ALA A 196 -19.22 2.75 17.69
CA ALA A 196 -18.52 3.13 18.92
C ALA A 196 -17.32 2.22 19.24
N LYS A 197 -17.44 0.89 19.06
CA LYS A 197 -16.32 -0.05 19.21
C LYS A 197 -15.14 0.33 18.32
N TRP A 198 -15.39 0.52 17.02
CA TRP A 198 -14.33 0.74 16.04
C TRP A 198 -13.74 2.14 16.11
N LYS A 199 -14.55 3.16 16.46
CA LYS A 199 -14.03 4.48 16.80
C LYS A 199 -13.06 4.42 17.98
N ALA A 200 -13.46 3.80 19.10
CA ALA A 200 -12.59 3.66 20.26
C ALA A 200 -11.31 2.88 19.95
N PHE A 201 -11.40 1.82 19.14
CA PHE A 201 -10.23 1.07 18.67
C PHE A 201 -9.27 1.93 17.83
N ALA A 202 -9.79 2.70 16.88
CA ALA A 202 -8.98 3.54 16.01
C ALA A 202 -8.32 4.71 16.77
N LEU A 203 -9.04 5.33 17.72
CA LEU A 203 -8.49 6.40 18.56
C LEU A 203 -7.36 5.88 19.47
N ASP A 204 -7.54 4.71 20.11
CA ASP A 204 -6.49 4.08 20.92
C ASP A 204 -5.23 3.78 20.09
N LEU A 205 -5.40 3.25 18.88
CA LEU A 205 -4.28 2.85 18.05
C LEU A 205 -3.53 4.04 17.43
N THR A 206 -4.26 5.07 16.98
CA THR A 206 -3.69 6.26 16.34
C THR A 206 -3.19 7.29 17.35
N GLY A 207 -3.68 7.24 18.59
CA GLY A 207 -3.40 8.24 19.62
C GLY A 207 -4.14 9.56 19.41
N ARG A 208 -5.11 9.62 18.49
CA ARG A 208 -5.95 10.80 18.23
C ARG A 208 -7.01 10.99 19.31
N THR A 209 -7.52 12.20 19.42
CA THR A 209 -8.61 12.55 20.34
C THR A 209 -9.94 12.75 19.59
N GLU A 210 -11.07 12.52 20.26
CA GLU A 210 -12.41 12.66 19.63
C GLU A 210 -12.66 14.06 19.03
N ASP A 211 -12.01 15.11 19.55
CA ASP A 211 -12.15 16.50 19.09
C ASP A 211 -11.41 16.79 17.76
N GLU A 212 -10.48 15.92 17.35
CA GLU A 212 -9.72 16.05 16.10
C GLU A 212 -10.48 15.48 14.88
N ASP A 213 -11.58 14.74 15.11
CA ASP A 213 -12.36 14.06 14.06
C ASP A 213 -13.54 14.89 13.51
N ASP A 214 -13.97 15.93 14.24
CA ASP A 214 -15.14 16.77 13.89
C ASP A 214 -14.79 17.96 12.97
N GLN A 215 -13.60 18.00 12.37
CA GLN A 215 -13.11 19.09 11.48
C GLN A 215 -12.94 18.68 10.02
#